data_AF-A0A3C0IVR6-F1
#
_entry.id   AF-A0A3C0IVR6-F1
#
_cell.length_a   1.000
_cell.length_b   1.000
_cell.length_c   1.000
_cell.angle_alpha   90.00
_cell.angle_beta   90.00
_cell.angle_gamma   90.00
#
_symmetry.space_group_name_H-M   'P 1'
#
loop_
_entity.id
_entity.type
_entity.pdbx_description
1 polymer ?
#
loop_
_entity_poly.entity_id
_entity_poly.type
_entity_poly.pdbx_seq_one_letter_code
_entity_poly.pdbx_strand_id
1 'polypeptide(L)'
;MSPGCLGVIILSCVPVVGIDVGGSNTDAALIICGEVAGTAKVPTDPDSLIHSTAAAFEEALQAAGCVRKPFELHLSTTLSTNAIVEGRGDPTLALAVPGPGMRVEDLGLRFPIQQIA
;
A
#
# COMPACT_ATOMS: atom_id res chain seq x y z
N MET A 1 4.42 41.25 20.11
CA MET A 1 3.62 41.18 21.37
C MET A 1 2.22 40.74 20.96
N SER A 2 1.67 39.59 21.31
CA SER A 2 1.72 38.74 22.52
C SER A 2 1.58 37.24 22.12
N PRO A 3 1.60 36.24 23.01
CA PRO A 3 2.70 35.80 23.86
C PRO A 3 3.00 34.28 23.69
N GLY A 4 4.13 33.86 24.28
CA GLY A 4 4.52 32.51 24.71
C GLY A 4 3.77 31.27 24.21
N CYS A 5 4.52 30.37 23.56
CA CYS A 5 4.34 28.94 23.79
C CYS A 5 5.59 28.43 24.51
N LEU A 6 5.51 28.50 25.84
CA LEU A 6 6.45 27.95 26.79
C LEU A 6 6.37 26.41 26.68
N GLY A 7 7.53 25.75 26.55
CA GLY A 7 7.78 24.31 26.64
C GLY A 7 6.56 23.39 26.81
N VAL A 8 5.99 22.97 25.69
CA VAL A 8 5.25 21.71 25.59
C VAL A 8 6.08 20.84 24.67
N ILE A 9 6.44 19.63 25.11
CA ILE A 9 6.88 18.59 24.19
C ILE A 9 5.67 18.37 23.28
N ILE A 10 5.64 19.05 22.13
CA ILE A 10 4.67 18.76 21.09
C ILE A 10 5.06 17.35 20.66
N LEU A 11 4.32 16.34 21.13
CA LEU A 11 4.16 15.11 20.35
C LEU A 11 3.73 15.62 18.99
N SER A 12 4.68 15.71 18.06
CA SER A 12 4.46 16.27 16.74
C SER A 12 3.36 15.44 16.11
N CYS A 13 2.16 15.99 16.12
CA CYS A 13 1.01 15.40 15.47
C CYS A 13 1.21 15.62 13.97
N VAL A 14 1.97 14.72 13.36
CA VAL A 14 2.18 14.70 11.92
C VAL A 14 0.90 14.12 11.31
N PRO A 15 0.20 14.85 10.43
CA PRO A 15 -0.95 14.31 9.74
C PRO A 15 -0.56 13.07 8.93
N VAL A 16 -1.38 12.03 9.01
CA VAL A 16 -1.20 10.79 8.24
C VAL A 16 -2.34 10.69 7.24
N VAL A 17 -2.02 10.49 5.96
CA VAL A 17 -3.00 10.07 4.96
C VAL A 17 -2.83 8.58 4.74
N GLY A 18 -3.79 7.81 5.22
CA GLY A 18 -3.90 6.38 4.90
C GLY A 18 -4.67 6.20 3.60
N ILE A 19 -4.16 5.39 2.68
CA ILE A 19 -4.83 5.03 1.43
C ILE A 19 -4.86 3.52 1.28
N ASP A 20 -6.03 2.97 0.99
CA ASP A 20 -6.25 1.57 0.66
C ASP A 20 -6.73 1.44 -0.79
N VAL A 21 -5.85 0.89 -1.64
CA VAL A 21 -6.14 0.67 -3.06
C VAL A 21 -6.69 -0.75 -3.24
N GLY A 22 -8.01 -0.86 -3.37
CA GLY A 22 -8.70 -2.10 -3.70
C GLY A 22 -8.95 -2.29 -5.20
N GLY A 23 -9.57 -3.41 -5.57
CA GLY A 23 -9.89 -3.72 -6.98
C GLY A 23 -11.05 -2.93 -7.59
N SER A 24 -11.91 -2.33 -6.75
CA SER A 24 -13.08 -1.56 -7.23
C SER A 24 -13.07 -0.13 -6.76
N ASN A 25 -12.59 0.12 -5.54
CA ASN A 25 -12.50 1.46 -4.97
C ASN A 25 -11.14 1.63 -4.31
N THR A 26 -10.68 2.88 -4.32
CA THR A 26 -9.56 3.37 -3.54
C THR A 26 -10.12 4.26 -2.46
N ASP A 27 -9.85 3.90 -1.21
CA ASP A 27 -10.35 4.59 -0.02
C ASP A 27 -9.21 5.38 0.63
N ALA A 28 -9.48 6.58 1.13
CA ALA A 28 -8.49 7.39 1.84
C ALA A 28 -9.07 7.97 3.14
N ALA A 29 -8.21 8.10 4.15
CA ALA A 29 -8.50 8.76 5.40
C ALA A 29 -7.31 9.63 5.82
N LEU A 30 -7.57 10.92 6.04
CA LEU A 30 -6.64 11.83 6.69
C LEU A 30 -6.87 11.79 8.19
N ILE A 31 -5.82 11.48 8.95
CA ILE A 31 -5.82 11.40 10.41
C ILE A 31 -4.93 12.52 10.96
N ILE A 32 -5.50 13.36 11.83
CA ILE A 32 -4.80 14.43 12.54
C ILE A 32 -5.00 14.20 14.03
N CYS A 33 -3.91 13.89 14.72
CA CYS A 33 -3.86 13.73 16.18
C CYS A 33 -4.79 12.61 16.69
N GLY A 34 -4.93 11.55 15.89
CA GLY A 34 -5.81 10.41 16.18
C GLY A 34 -7.25 10.59 15.71
N GLU A 35 -7.62 11.76 15.20
CA GLU A 35 -8.97 12.05 14.70
C GLU A 35 -9.03 11.99 13.18
N VAL A 36 -10.12 11.46 12.64
CA VAL A 36 -10.38 11.45 11.19
C VAL A 36 -10.81 12.84 10.77
N ALA A 37 -9.93 13.54 10.06
CA ALA A 37 -10.16 14.91 9.60
C ALA A 37 -10.80 14.98 8.20
N GLY A 38 -10.64 13.92 7.39
CA GLY A 38 -11.22 13.85 6.05
C GLY A 38 -11.16 12.43 5.50
N THR A 39 -12.10 12.10 4.63
CA THR A 39 -12.20 10.79 3.98
C THR A 39 -12.54 10.94 2.51
N ALA A 40 -12.11 9.99 1.69
CA ALA A 40 -12.51 9.89 0.30
C ALA A 40 -12.73 8.43 -0.11
N LYS A 41 -13.57 8.24 -1.12
CA LYS A 41 -13.79 6.96 -1.78
C LYS A 41 -13.94 7.23 -3.26
N VAL A 42 -12.96 6.81 -4.03
CA VAL A 42 -12.93 6.97 -5.48
C VAL A 42 -12.95 5.61 -6.17
N PRO A 43 -13.56 5.46 -7.35
CA PRO A 43 -13.43 4.24 -8.14
C PRO A 43 -11.96 3.94 -8.45
N THR A 44 -11.54 2.68 -8.33
CA THR A 44 -10.19 2.27 -8.75
C THR A 44 -10.15 2.15 -10.27
N ASP A 45 -9.23 2.89 -10.88
CA ASP A 45 -8.78 2.69 -12.25
C ASP A 45 -7.65 1.64 -12.27
N PRO A 46 -7.91 0.40 -12.73
CA PRO A 46 -6.88 -0.64 -12.80
C PRO A 46 -5.79 -0.34 -13.83
N ASP A 47 -6.06 0.53 -14.81
CA ASP A 47 -5.07 0.95 -15.81
C ASP A 47 -4.16 2.06 -15.27
N SER A 48 -4.55 2.73 -14.18
CA SER A 48 -3.78 3.79 -13.53
C SER A 48 -4.03 3.88 -12.02
N LEU A 49 -3.32 3.05 -11.26
CA LEU A 49 -3.37 3.06 -9.79
C LEU A 49 -2.88 4.37 -9.18
N ILE A 50 -1.89 5.01 -9.82
CA ILE A 50 -1.35 6.30 -9.39
C ILE A 50 -2.44 7.38 -9.46
N HIS A 51 -3.24 7.40 -10.53
CA HIS A 51 -4.34 8.35 -10.66
C HIS A 51 -5.39 8.15 -9.57
N SER A 52 -5.80 6.90 -9.34
CA SER A 52 -6.76 6.56 -8.28
C SER A 52 -6.25 6.97 -6.89
N THR A 53 -4.97 6.72 -6.61
CA THR A 53 -4.31 7.10 -5.35
C THR A 53 -4.26 8.61 -5.19
N ALA A 54 -3.90 9.36 -6.24
CA ALA A 54 -3.83 10.82 -6.22
C ALA A 54 -5.22 11.45 -6.03
N ALA A 55 -6.24 10.94 -6.71
CA ALA A 55 -7.61 11.41 -6.56
C ALA A 55 -8.14 11.21 -5.13
N ALA A 56 -7.93 10.01 -4.56
CA ALA A 56 -8.32 9.72 -3.19
C ALA A 56 -7.59 10.63 -2.17
N PHE A 57 -6.29 10.86 -2.39
CA PHE A 57 -5.48 11.78 -1.58
C PHE A 57 -6.02 13.22 -1.63
N GLU A 58 -6.29 13.72 -2.83
CA GLU A 58 -6.80 15.09 -3.04
C GLU A 58 -8.19 15.28 -2.43
N GLU A 59 -9.12 14.34 -2.64
CA GLU A 59 -10.46 14.41 -2.06
C GLU A 59 -10.44 14.35 -0.53
N ALA A 60 -9.56 13.52 0.07
CA ALA A 60 -9.44 13.44 1.53
C ALA A 60 -8.90 14.76 2.13
N LEU A 61 -7.95 15.41 1.44
CA LEU A 61 -7.47 16.74 1.83
C LEU A 61 -8.53 17.82 1.66
N GLN A 62 -9.30 17.80 0.57
CA GLN A 62 -10.39 18.74 0.33
C GLN A 62 -11.48 18.63 1.41
N ALA A 63 -11.84 17.41 1.81
CA ALA A 63 -12.80 17.15 2.88
C ALA A 63 -12.34 17.73 4.23
N ALA A 64 -11.04 17.73 4.51
CA ALA A 64 -10.46 18.28 5.73
C ALA A 64 -10.20 19.79 5.69
N GLY A 65 -10.13 20.39 4.49
CA GLY A 65 -9.81 21.80 4.30
C GLY A 65 -8.32 22.11 4.47
N CYS A 66 -7.97 23.05 5.35
CA CYS A 66 -6.58 23.49 5.53
C CYS A 66 -5.78 22.54 6.43
N VAL A 67 -4.85 21.80 5.83
CA VAL A 67 -3.97 20.85 6.54
C VAL A 67 -2.53 21.36 6.54
N ARG A 68 -1.85 21.30 7.70
CA ARG A 68 -0.44 21.68 7.82
C ARG A 68 0.47 20.60 7.22
N LYS A 69 1.51 21.02 6.51
CA LYS A 69 2.60 20.16 6.01
C LYS A 69 3.75 20.11 7.03
N PRO A 70 4.60 19.05 7.03
CA PRO A 70 4.54 17.85 6.18
C PRO A 70 3.47 16.84 6.62
N PHE A 71 3.16 15.87 5.76
CA PHE A 71 2.30 14.73 6.05
C PHE A 71 3.05 13.42 5.80
N GLU A 72 2.62 12.35 6.46
CA GLU A 72 3.00 10.98 6.12
C GLU A 72 1.95 10.35 5.21
N LEU A 73 2.39 9.57 4.23
CA LEU A 73 1.53 8.77 3.35
C LEU A 73 1.70 7.30 3.69
N HIS A 74 0.63 6.66 4.14
CA HIS A 74 0.58 5.23 4.43
C HIS A 74 -0.26 4.57 3.35
N LEU A 75 0.41 3.88 2.43
CA LEU A 75 -0.24 3.22 1.29
C LEU A 75 -0.36 1.73 1.55
N SER A 76 -1.56 1.20 1.38
CA SER A 76 -1.88 -0.22 1.39
C SER A 76 -2.64 -0.58 0.12
N THR A 77 -2.56 -1.84 -0.30
CA THR A 77 -3.30 -2.33 -1.47
C THR A 77 -3.61 -3.81 -1.32
N THR A 78 -4.77 -4.22 -1.84
CA THR A 78 -5.15 -5.64 -1.94
C THR A 78 -4.88 -6.23 -3.32
N LEU A 79 -4.34 -5.45 -4.27
CA LEU A 79 -4.19 -5.88 -5.66
C LEU A 79 -3.20 -7.04 -5.81
N SER A 80 -2.10 -7.05 -5.05
CA SER A 80 -1.15 -8.16 -5.08
C SER A 80 -1.76 -9.47 -4.58
N THR A 81 -2.57 -9.41 -3.53
CA THR A 81 -3.28 -10.58 -3.00
C THR A 81 -4.32 -11.09 -4.00
N ASN A 82 -5.06 -10.18 -4.65
CA ASN A 82 -6.02 -10.55 -5.70
C ASN A 82 -5.31 -11.23 -6.88
N ALA A 83 -4.17 -10.70 -7.32
CA ALA A 83 -3.39 -11.31 -8.41
C ALA A 83 -2.95 -12.75 -8.09
N ILE A 84 -2.57 -13.02 -6.83
CA ILE A 84 -2.21 -14.38 -6.38
C ILE A 84 -3.43 -15.31 -6.40
N VAL A 85 -4.55 -14.88 -5.81
CA VAL A 85 -5.78 -15.70 -5.73
C VAL A 85 -6.37 -15.96 -7.11
N GLU A 86 -6.32 -14.98 -8.01
CA GLU A 86 -6.84 -15.07 -9.39
C GLU A 86 -5.86 -15.73 -10.37
N GLY A 87 -4.63 -16.04 -9.94
CA GLY A 87 -3.60 -16.62 -10.81
C GLY A 87 -3.15 -15.68 -11.94
N ARG A 88 -3.19 -14.36 -11.71
CA ARG A 88 -2.86 -13.30 -12.69
C ARG A 88 -1.44 -12.74 -12.55
N GLY A 89 -0.53 -13.49 -11.92
CA GLY A 89 0.88 -13.12 -11.87
C GLY A 89 1.57 -13.29 -13.23
N ASP A 90 2.73 -12.66 -13.37
CA ASP A 90 3.56 -12.82 -14.56
C ASP A 90 4.13 -14.25 -14.66
N PRO A 91 4.21 -14.84 -15.87
CA PRO A 91 4.89 -16.10 -16.07
C PRO A 91 6.33 -16.04 -15.52
N THR A 92 6.60 -16.85 -14.50
CA THR A 92 7.87 -16.84 -13.78
C THR A 92 8.39 -18.27 -13.66
N LEU A 93 9.70 -18.44 -13.83
CA LEU A 93 10.38 -19.73 -13.74
C LEU A 93 11.44 -19.67 -12.64
N ALA A 94 11.44 -20.67 -11.76
CA ALA A 94 12.47 -20.83 -10.74
C ALA A 94 13.57 -21.78 -11.25
N LEU A 95 14.80 -21.28 -11.35
CA LEU A 95 15.97 -22.14 -11.57
C LEU A 95 16.51 -22.57 -10.21
N ALA A 96 16.48 -23.87 -9.95
CA ALA A 96 17.00 -24.45 -8.71
C ALA A 96 18.11 -25.45 -9.03
N VAL A 97 19.17 -25.43 -8.23
CA VAL A 97 20.22 -26.45 -8.23
C VAL A 97 20.08 -27.22 -6.92
N PRO A 98 19.83 -28.55 -6.95
CA PRO A 98 19.78 -29.33 -5.74
C PRO A 98 21.14 -29.28 -5.02
N GLY A 99 21.11 -29.40 -3.70
CA GLY A 99 22.33 -29.50 -2.91
C GLY A 99 23.18 -30.71 -3.33
N PRO A 100 24.50 -30.71 -3.03
CA PRO A 100 25.39 -31.80 -3.41
C PRO A 100 24.86 -33.17 -2.96
N GLY A 101 24.76 -34.10 -3.90
CA GLY A 101 24.27 -35.47 -3.64
C GLY A 101 22.76 -35.62 -3.47
N MET A 102 21.97 -34.53 -3.56
CA MET A 102 20.52 -34.61 -3.58
C MET A 102 20.00 -34.81 -4.99
N ARG A 103 19.01 -35.68 -5.15
CA ARG A 103 18.24 -35.77 -6.40
C ARG A 103 17.05 -34.83 -6.34
N VAL A 104 16.64 -34.28 -7.49
CA VAL A 104 15.56 -33.30 -7.57
C VAL A 104 14.21 -33.93 -7.15
N GLU A 105 14.02 -35.22 -7.40
CA GLU A 105 12.80 -35.96 -7.06
C GLU A 105 12.61 -36.08 -5.55
N ASP A 106 13.69 -36.00 -4.77
CA ASP A 106 13.67 -36.15 -3.31
C ASP A 106 13.23 -34.86 -2.59
N LEU A 107 13.12 -33.74 -3.31
CA LEU A 107 12.79 -32.43 -2.73
C LEU A 107 11.29 -32.25 -2.42
N GLY A 108 10.41 -33.14 -2.89
CA GLY A 108 8.98 -33.09 -2.59
C GLY A 108 8.29 -31.80 -3.05
N LEU A 109 8.79 -31.18 -4.13
CA LEU A 109 8.25 -29.91 -4.64
C LEU A 109 6.81 -30.12 -5.17
N ARG A 110 5.90 -29.23 -4.77
CA ARG A 110 4.48 -29.30 -5.14
C ARG A 110 4.14 -28.50 -6.40
N PHE A 111 5.11 -28.34 -7.29
CA PHE A 111 4.96 -27.61 -8.55
C PHE A 111 5.67 -28.37 -9.69
N PRO A 112 5.27 -28.16 -10.96
CA PRO A 112 5.89 -28.83 -12.09
C PRO A 112 7.39 -28.56 -12.16
N ILE A 113 8.18 -29.60 -12.39
CA ILE A 113 9.63 -29.53 -12.55
C ILE A 113 9.97 -29.92 -13.98
N GLN A 114 10.81 -29.12 -14.63
CA GLN A 114 11.45 -29.48 -15.88
C GLN A 114 12.95 -29.58 -15.65
N GLN A 115 13.50 -30.78 -15.83
CA GLN A 115 14.94 -30.98 -15.79
C GLN A 115 15.52 -30.61 -17.16
N ILE A 116 16.52 -29.73 -17.16
CA ILE A 116 17.27 -29.37 -18.36
C ILE A 116 18.50 -30.28 -18.39
N ALA A 117 18.62 -31.10 -19.44
CA ALA A 117 19.72 -32.03 -19.67
C ALA A 117 20.87 -31.37 -20.45
#